data_AF-A0A349V010-F1
#
_entry.id   AF-A0A349V010-F1
#
_cell.length_a   1.000
_cell.length_b   1.000
_cell.length_c   1.000
_cell.angle_alpha   90.00
_cell.angle_beta   90.00
_cell.angle_gamma   90.00
#
_symmetry.space_group_name_H-M   'P 1'
#
loop_
_entity.id
_entity.type
_entity.pdbx_description
1 polymer ?
#
loop_
_entity_poly.entity_id
_entity_poly.type
_entity_poly.pdbx_seq_one_letter_code
_entity_poly.pdbx_strand_id
1 'polypeptide(L)'
;MPALRKDVDPQGLLEYSVVYTDRALNHMSQSFQGVMNDISSMLKEAYNAEAAVVVPGSGTFGMEAAARQFATGKKCLVVRNGWFSFRWTQIFDMGNIPTSHSVHKARPVESGKHPAYAPAPI
;
A
#
# COMPACT_ATOMS: atom_id res chain seq x y z
N MET A 1 -22.27 -2.10 32.97
CA MET A 1 -21.16 -1.18 33.30
C MET A 1 -20.99 -0.22 32.13
N PRO A 2 -20.94 1.11 32.32
CA PRO A 2 -20.62 2.03 31.23
C PRO A 2 -19.18 1.79 30.74
N ALA A 3 -18.87 2.14 29.49
CA ALA A 3 -17.49 2.17 28.99
C ALA A 3 -16.62 3.05 29.91
N LEU A 4 -15.37 2.64 30.20
CA LEU A 4 -14.48 3.39 31.09
C LEU A 4 -14.05 4.70 30.43
N ARG A 5 -13.96 4.71 29.09
CA ARG A 5 -13.74 5.88 28.25
C ARG A 5 -14.98 6.29 27.48
N LYS A 6 -15.16 7.61 27.32
CA LYS A 6 -16.31 8.23 26.64
C LYS A 6 -15.94 8.96 25.35
N ASP A 7 -14.68 8.91 24.95
CA ASP A 7 -14.13 9.72 23.86
C ASP A 7 -13.88 8.94 22.56
N VAL A 8 -13.71 7.62 22.62
CA VAL A 8 -13.33 6.79 21.46
C VAL A 8 -14.51 6.48 20.53
N ASP A 9 -15.64 6.04 21.07
CA ASP A 9 -16.90 5.82 20.33
C ASP A 9 -18.09 6.22 21.21
N PRO A 10 -18.36 7.52 21.38
CA PRO A 10 -19.25 8.02 22.44
C PRO A 10 -20.71 7.58 22.31
N GLN A 11 -21.14 7.26 21.10
CA GLN A 11 -22.48 6.73 20.77
C GLN A 11 -22.44 5.24 20.41
N GLY A 12 -21.31 4.58 20.63
CA GLY A 12 -21.07 3.18 20.34
C GLY A 12 -21.66 2.21 21.36
N LEU A 13 -21.51 0.91 21.06
CA LEU A 13 -21.85 -0.17 21.97
C LEU A 13 -20.77 -0.34 23.04
N LEU A 14 -21.10 -1.05 24.13
CA LEU A 14 -20.08 -1.47 25.11
C LEU A 14 -19.11 -2.46 24.47
N GLU A 15 -17.82 -2.20 24.64
CA GLU A 15 -16.77 -3.01 24.03
C GLU A 15 -16.51 -4.30 24.83
N TYR A 16 -17.08 -5.41 24.34
CA TYR A 16 -16.85 -6.78 24.83
C TYR A 16 -16.36 -7.72 23.72
N SER A 17 -15.90 -7.17 22.59
CA SER A 17 -15.30 -7.99 21.54
C SER A 17 -13.93 -8.52 21.97
N VAL A 18 -13.45 -9.53 21.25
CA VAL A 18 -12.13 -10.14 21.49
C VAL A 18 -10.99 -9.43 20.75
N VAL A 19 -11.30 -8.37 19.97
CA VAL A 19 -10.35 -7.72 19.06
C VAL A 19 -9.97 -6.30 19.50
N TYR A 20 -10.78 -5.66 20.35
CA TYR A 20 -10.51 -4.32 20.86
C TYR A 20 -10.76 -4.20 22.36
N THR A 21 -10.27 -3.09 22.91
CA THR A 21 -10.72 -2.55 24.21
C THR A 21 -11.27 -1.15 23.96
N ASP A 22 -11.85 -0.52 24.98
CA ASP A 22 -12.39 0.85 24.90
C ASP A 22 -11.33 1.96 24.66
N ARG A 23 -10.08 1.56 24.40
CA ARG A 23 -8.96 2.44 24.01
C ARG A 23 -8.83 2.64 22.51
N ALA A 24 -9.49 1.83 21.68
CA ALA A 24 -9.38 1.86 20.23
C ALA A 24 -10.76 1.78 19.57
N LEU A 25 -10.90 2.44 18.42
CA LEU A 25 -12.15 2.40 17.67
C LEU A 25 -12.33 1.02 17.03
N ASN A 26 -13.44 0.36 17.33
CA ASN A 26 -13.74 -0.96 16.81
C ASN A 26 -14.04 -0.91 15.30
N HIS A 27 -13.42 -1.76 14.49
CA HIS A 27 -13.66 -1.77 13.04
C HIS A 27 -15.09 -2.14 12.64
N MET A 28 -15.86 -2.74 13.54
CA MET A 28 -17.26 -3.08 13.34
C MET A 28 -18.20 -1.91 13.69
N SER A 29 -17.72 -0.84 14.34
CA SER A 29 -18.57 0.29 14.73
C SER A 29 -19.05 1.10 13.53
N GLN A 30 -20.19 1.77 13.68
CA GLN A 30 -20.71 2.67 12.64
C GLN A 30 -19.73 3.81 12.33
N SER A 31 -19.08 4.33 13.37
CA SER A 31 -18.04 5.37 13.27
C SER A 31 -16.88 4.91 12.37
N PHE A 32 -16.35 3.70 12.55
CA PHE A 32 -15.25 3.19 11.72
C PHE A 32 -15.70 2.86 10.29
N GLN A 33 -16.90 2.30 10.12
CA GLN A 33 -17.48 2.04 8.79
C GLN A 33 -17.61 3.34 7.98
N GLY A 34 -18.04 4.43 8.61
CA GLY A 34 -18.06 5.77 8.00
C GLY A 34 -16.67 6.18 7.51
N VAL A 35 -15.66 6.13 8.39
CA VAL A 35 -14.27 6.47 8.03
C VAL A 35 -13.75 5.67 6.83
N MET A 36 -13.99 4.35 6.80
CA MET A 36 -13.51 3.51 5.71
C MET A 36 -14.25 3.75 4.39
N ASN A 37 -15.55 4.03 4.44
CA ASN A 37 -16.34 4.41 3.26
C ASN A 37 -15.89 5.76 2.69
N ASP A 38 -15.59 6.72 3.57
CA ASP A 38 -15.08 8.05 3.18
C ASP A 38 -13.70 7.94 2.53
N ILE A 39 -12.78 7.16 3.14
CA ILE A 39 -11.45 6.88 2.55
C ILE A 39 -11.60 6.23 1.16
N SER A 40 -12.47 5.23 1.03
CA SER A 40 -12.72 4.54 -0.25
C SER A 40 -13.21 5.51 -1.31
N SER A 41 -14.21 6.34 -0.97
CA SER A 41 -14.81 7.30 -1.91
C SER A 41 -13.81 8.37 -2.34
N MET A 42 -13.11 8.97 -1.36
CA MET A 42 -12.09 10.00 -1.60
C MET A 42 -10.96 9.50 -2.50
N LEU A 43 -10.42 8.30 -2.25
CA LEU A 43 -9.34 7.74 -3.07
C LEU A 43 -9.80 7.42 -4.49
N LYS A 44 -11.00 6.84 -4.65
CA LYS A 44 -11.55 6.56 -5.99
C LYS A 44 -11.75 7.83 -6.79
N GLU A 45 -12.27 8.90 -6.17
CA GLU A 45 -12.45 10.20 -6.82
C GLU A 45 -11.12 10.85 -7.20
N ALA A 46 -10.18 10.97 -6.25
CA ALA A 46 -8.91 11.65 -6.45
C ALA A 46 -8.04 11.02 -7.56
N TYR A 47 -8.14 9.70 -7.74
CA TYR A 47 -7.34 8.94 -8.72
C TYR A 47 -8.14 8.43 -9.92
N ASN A 48 -9.44 8.77 -10.02
CA ASN A 48 -10.35 8.18 -11.01
C ASN A 48 -10.25 6.65 -11.08
N ALA A 49 -10.21 6.01 -9.91
CA ALA A 49 -9.99 4.56 -9.77
C ALA A 49 -11.31 3.81 -9.58
N GLU A 50 -11.39 2.59 -10.13
CA GLU A 50 -12.56 1.71 -9.96
C GLU A 50 -12.70 1.21 -8.51
N ALA A 51 -11.57 0.92 -7.86
CA ALA A 51 -11.52 0.40 -6.50
C ALA A 51 -10.35 0.98 -5.71
N ALA A 52 -10.48 0.99 -4.38
CA ALA A 52 -9.44 1.37 -3.44
C ALA A 52 -9.28 0.29 -2.36
N VAL A 53 -8.03 -0.02 -1.99
CA VAL A 53 -7.70 -1.05 -0.99
C VAL A 53 -6.73 -0.47 0.04
N VAL A 54 -7.04 -0.65 1.32
CA VAL A 54 -6.14 -0.30 2.43
C VAL A 54 -5.47 -1.58 2.93
N VAL A 55 -4.14 -1.63 2.80
CA VAL A 55 -3.32 -2.75 3.30
C VAL A 55 -2.60 -2.29 4.57
N PRO A 56 -2.93 -2.86 5.75
CA PRO A 56 -2.25 -2.52 7.00
C PRO A 56 -0.74 -2.78 6.92
N GLY A 57 0.06 -1.82 7.37
CA GLY A 57 1.52 -1.87 7.30
C GLY A 57 2.10 -0.55 6.79
N SER A 58 2.76 -0.59 5.63
CA SER A 58 3.34 0.60 4.99
C SER A 58 3.21 0.50 3.46
N GLY A 59 3.67 1.52 2.72
CA GLY A 59 3.69 1.48 1.26
C GLY A 59 4.40 0.24 0.67
N THR A 60 5.43 -0.30 1.35
CA THR A 60 6.10 -1.55 0.94
C THR A 60 5.15 -2.75 0.93
N PHE A 61 4.20 -2.80 1.88
CA PHE A 61 3.25 -3.91 2.00
C PHE A 61 2.26 -3.86 0.84
N GLY A 62 1.87 -2.67 0.40
CA GLY A 62 1.10 -2.48 -0.83
C GLY A 62 1.85 -2.97 -2.08
N MET A 63 3.15 -2.65 -2.18
CA MET A 63 3.99 -3.15 -3.27
C MET A 63 4.05 -4.69 -3.28
N GLU A 64 4.31 -5.30 -2.14
CA GLU A 64 4.41 -6.76 -2.05
C GLU A 64 3.07 -7.47 -2.24
N ALA A 65 1.96 -6.90 -1.74
CA ALA A 65 0.62 -7.42 -1.99
C ALA A 65 0.31 -7.45 -3.50
N ALA A 66 0.60 -6.36 -4.22
CA ALA A 66 0.45 -6.32 -5.67
C ALA A 66 1.37 -7.33 -6.38
N ALA A 67 2.62 -7.44 -5.96
CA ALA A 67 3.56 -8.42 -6.51
C ALA A 67 3.03 -9.85 -6.36
N ARG A 68 2.62 -10.25 -5.17
CA ARG A 68 2.14 -11.62 -4.90
C ARG A 68 0.83 -11.91 -5.63
N GLN A 69 -0.06 -10.93 -5.75
CA GLN A 69 -1.35 -11.10 -6.42
C GLN A 69 -1.21 -11.22 -7.94
N PHE A 70 -0.34 -10.43 -8.57
CA PHE A 70 -0.33 -10.28 -10.02
C PHE A 70 0.92 -10.80 -10.72
N ALA A 71 2.08 -10.84 -10.04
CA ALA A 71 3.37 -11.21 -10.64
C ALA A 71 3.75 -12.69 -10.43
N THR A 72 3.08 -13.40 -9.53
CA THR A 72 3.41 -14.81 -9.22
C THR A 72 3.41 -15.68 -10.49
N GLY A 73 4.56 -16.31 -10.78
CA GLY A 73 4.71 -17.16 -11.96
C GLY A 73 4.68 -16.43 -13.32
N LYS A 74 4.75 -15.09 -13.33
CA LYS A 74 4.77 -14.26 -14.54
C LYS A 74 6.19 -13.81 -14.89
N LYS A 75 6.35 -13.29 -16.11
CA LYS A 75 7.55 -12.55 -16.50
C LYS A 75 7.30 -11.06 -16.26
N CYS A 76 8.20 -10.39 -15.54
CA CYS A 76 8.02 -8.99 -15.16
C CYS A 76 9.15 -8.10 -15.69
N LEU A 77 8.80 -6.87 -16.08
CA LEU A 77 9.74 -5.82 -16.43
C LEU A 77 9.76 -4.78 -15.29
N VAL A 78 10.95 -4.42 -14.79
CA VAL A 78 11.12 -3.38 -13.78
C VAL A 78 11.80 -2.16 -14.39
N VAL A 79 11.10 -1.03 -14.39
CA VAL A 79 11.67 0.29 -14.73
C VAL A 79 12.35 0.86 -13.49
N ARG A 80 13.69 0.97 -13.51
CA ARG A 80 14.48 1.32 -12.33
C ARG A 80 15.12 2.70 -12.45
N ASN A 81 14.60 3.63 -11.65
CA ASN A 81 15.02 5.03 -11.57
C ASN A 81 15.66 5.40 -10.22
N GLY A 82 15.79 4.45 -9.30
CA GLY A 82 16.40 4.71 -7.99
C GLY A 82 16.08 3.62 -6.98
N TRP A 83 16.28 3.94 -5.70
CA TRP A 83 16.15 2.96 -4.62
C TRP A 83 14.71 2.44 -4.43
N PHE A 84 13.72 3.31 -4.58
CA PHE A 84 12.31 2.90 -4.45
C PHE A 84 11.85 1.97 -5.57
N SER A 85 12.35 2.13 -6.79
CA SER A 85 12.06 1.18 -7.89
C SER A 85 12.93 -0.06 -7.83
N PHE A 86 14.10 0.01 -7.19
CA PHE A 86 14.89 -1.18 -6.85
C PHE A 86 14.16 -2.10 -5.85
N ARG A 87 13.31 -1.56 -4.95
CA ARG A 87 12.52 -2.39 -4.02
C ARG A 87 11.71 -3.48 -4.72
N TRP A 88 11.22 -3.26 -5.94
CA TRP A 88 10.49 -4.30 -6.68
C TRP A 88 11.31 -5.56 -6.87
N THR A 89 12.57 -5.44 -7.30
CA THR A 89 13.44 -6.61 -7.43
C THR A 89 13.82 -7.20 -6.08
N GLN A 90 13.98 -6.39 -5.02
CA GLN A 90 14.20 -6.95 -3.68
C GLN A 90 13.03 -7.82 -3.22
N ILE A 91 11.79 -7.36 -3.46
CA ILE A 91 10.56 -8.12 -3.15
C ILE A 91 10.50 -9.40 -4.00
N PHE A 92 10.77 -9.30 -5.31
CA PHE A 92 10.74 -10.45 -6.20
C PHE A 92 11.76 -11.52 -5.83
N ASP A 93 13.00 -11.11 -5.55
CA ASP A 93 14.11 -12.00 -5.23
C ASP A 93 13.90 -12.66 -3.86
N MET A 94 13.49 -11.91 -2.85
CA MET A 94 13.22 -12.44 -1.51
C MET A 94 12.01 -13.38 -1.49
N GLY A 95 10.97 -13.06 -2.26
CA GLY A 95 9.73 -13.83 -2.27
C GLY A 95 9.67 -14.96 -3.30
N ASN A 96 10.68 -15.09 -4.18
CA ASN A 96 10.65 -15.96 -5.37
C ASN A 96 9.30 -15.86 -6.12
N ILE A 97 8.89 -14.63 -6.44
CA ILE A 97 7.53 -14.33 -6.89
C ILE A 97 7.37 -14.56 -8.42
N PRO A 98 8.00 -13.77 -9.31
CA PRO A 98 7.88 -14.00 -10.75
C PRO A 98 8.74 -15.19 -11.20
N THR A 99 8.38 -15.78 -12.35
CA THR A 99 9.23 -16.80 -13.01
C THR A 99 10.56 -16.20 -13.48
N SER A 100 10.55 -14.92 -13.87
CA SER A 100 11.75 -14.16 -14.21
C SER A 100 11.44 -12.66 -14.21
N HIS A 101 12.43 -11.82 -13.93
CA HIS A 101 12.32 -10.37 -14.15
C HIS A 101 13.52 -9.81 -14.93
N SER A 102 13.26 -8.75 -15.70
CA SER A 102 14.29 -7.94 -16.35
C SER A 102 14.24 -6.50 -15.84
N VAL A 103 15.37 -5.80 -15.92
CA VAL A 103 15.52 -4.45 -15.33
C VAL A 103 15.99 -3.48 -16.40
N HIS A 104 15.20 -2.44 -16.61
CA HIS A 104 15.53 -1.34 -17.51
C HIS A 104 15.79 -0.09 -16.68
N LYS A 105 17.07 0.32 -16.61
CA LYS A 105 17.51 1.44 -15.77
C LYS A 105 17.39 2.77 -16.52
N ALA A 106 16.98 3.82 -15.80
CA ALA A 106 17.17 5.19 -16.25
C ALA A 106 18.64 5.46 -16.59
N ARG A 107 18.87 6.35 -17.56
CA ARG A 107 20.20 6.69 -18.07
C ARG A 107 20.45 8.20 -17.92
N PRO A 108 21.67 8.63 -17.56
CA PRO A 108 22.00 10.05 -17.55
C PRO A 108 21.88 10.61 -18.97
N VAL A 109 21.35 11.83 -19.11
CA VAL A 109 21.24 12.53 -20.41
C VAL A 109 22.31 13.60 -20.60
N GLU A 110 23.11 13.86 -19.57
CA GLU A 110 24.19 14.84 -19.59
C GLU A 110 25.38 14.37 -18.74
N SER A 111 26.53 15.01 -18.92
CA SER A 111 27.74 14.78 -18.12
C SER A 111 27.77 15.68 -16.88
N GLY A 112 28.21 15.15 -15.74
CA GLY A 112 28.42 15.96 -14.53
C GLY A 112 28.33 15.13 -13.25
N LYS A 113 28.52 15.79 -12.09
CA LYS A 113 28.41 15.14 -10.77
C LYS A 113 26.97 14.77 -10.40
N HIS A 114 25.99 15.52 -10.92
CA HIS A 114 24.56 15.34 -10.68
C HIS A 114 23.77 15.47 -12.00
N PRO A 115 23.93 14.52 -12.94
CA PRO A 115 23.29 14.64 -14.24
C PRO A 115 21.78 14.41 -14.13
N ALA A 116 20.99 15.05 -15.00
CA ALA A 116 19.61 14.67 -15.24
C ALA A 116 19.51 13.24 -15.82
N TYR A 117 18.41 12.55 -15.52
CA TYR A 117 18.16 11.17 -15.97
C TYR A 117 16.89 11.08 -16.80
N ALA A 118 16.97 10.34 -17.91
CA ALA A 118 15.80 9.93 -18.69
C ALA A 118 15.43 8.48 -18.37
N PRO A 119 14.14 8.11 -18.51
CA PRO A 119 13.70 6.72 -18.47
C PRO A 119 14.46 5.85 -19.47
N ALA A 120 14.47 4.54 -19.24
CA ALA A 120 14.99 3.60 -20.23
C ALA A 120 14.16 3.68 -21.53
N PRO A 121 14.77 3.61 -22.73
CA PRO A 121 14.04 3.45 -23.97
C PRO A 121 13.50 2.00 -24.03
N ILE A 122 12.20 1.85 -23.81
CA ILE A 122 11.48 0.56 -23.79
C ILE A 122 10.64 0.44 -25.05
#